data_AF-A0A975QBI0-F1
#
_entry.id   AF-A0A975QBI0-F1
#
_cell.length_a   1.000
_cell.length_b   1.000
_cell.length_c   1.000
_cell.angle_alpha   90.00
_cell.angle_beta   90.00
_cell.angle_gamma   90.00
#
_symmetry.space_group_name_H-M   'P 1'
#
loop_
_entity.id
_entity.type
_entity.pdbx_description
1 polymer ?
#
loop_
_entity_poly.entity_id
_entity_poly.type
_entity_poly.pdbx_seq_one_letter_code
_entity_poly.pdbx_strand_id
1 'polypeptide(L)'
;MNELRRIFSLCLLLLLVSCQSVQVNDSSHITEVEVVTALQKNGVNLVEAEFPQSVFGSKLRNVKPRAYELSEKPFFIFEFETEIEREKGIEEFVENTATMELVSASTFEKRNILIFYVHELDINSDSVPFEKEIRKALDDISEG
;
A
#
# COMPACT_ATOMS: atom_id res chain seq x y z
N MET A 1 -27.10 -9.89 49.14
CA MET A 1 -25.65 -9.82 48.83
C MET A 1 -25.20 -10.85 47.78
N ASN A 2 -25.86 -12.01 47.62
CA ASN A 2 -25.44 -13.03 46.64
C ASN A 2 -25.81 -12.68 45.18
N GLU A 3 -26.95 -12.03 44.94
CA GLU A 3 -27.38 -11.71 43.57
C GLU A 3 -26.57 -10.56 42.94
N LEU A 4 -26.21 -9.52 43.72
CA LEU A 4 -25.36 -8.43 43.25
C LEU A 4 -23.93 -8.92 42.93
N ARG A 5 -23.43 -9.88 43.72
CA ARG A 5 -22.14 -10.54 43.49
C ARG A 5 -22.15 -11.43 42.24
N ARG A 6 -23.28 -12.09 41.93
CA ARG A 6 -23.46 -12.87 40.70
C ARG A 6 -23.51 -11.98 39.45
N ILE A 7 -24.22 -10.85 39.52
CA ILE A 7 -24.29 -9.87 38.41
C ILE A 7 -22.90 -9.28 38.16
N PHE A 8 -22.16 -8.92 39.21
CA PHE A 8 -20.81 -8.39 39.08
C PHE A 8 -19.83 -9.41 38.46
N SER A 9 -19.94 -10.69 38.83
CA SER A 9 -19.16 -11.77 38.21
C SER A 9 -19.55 -12.02 36.74
N LEU A 10 -20.82 -11.88 36.37
CA LEU A 10 -21.29 -11.99 34.98
C LEU A 10 -20.76 -10.84 34.10
N CYS A 11 -20.74 -9.61 34.60
CA CYS A 11 -20.16 -8.47 33.89
C CYS A 11 -18.65 -8.61 33.68
N LEU A 12 -17.92 -9.17 34.66
CA LEU A 12 -16.47 -9.37 34.56
C LEU A 12 -16.09 -10.40 33.49
N LEU A 13 -16.92 -11.43 33.28
CA LEU A 13 -16.69 -12.46 32.26
C LEU A 13 -16.89 -11.93 30.83
N LEU A 14 -17.78 -10.95 30.63
CA LEU A 14 -17.99 -10.32 29.32
C LEU A 14 -16.80 -9.45 28.89
N LEU A 15 -16.08 -8.84 29.85
CA LEU A 15 -14.89 -8.03 29.58
C LEU A 15 -13.67 -8.87 29.17
N LEU A 16 -13.65 -10.18 29.44
CA LEU A 16 -12.54 -11.06 29.04
C LEU A 16 -12.63 -11.51 27.58
N VAL A 17 -13.79 -11.35 26.92
CA VAL A 17 -13.98 -11.71 25.51
C VAL A 17 -13.43 -10.64 24.56
N SER A 18 -13.28 -9.38 25.02
CA SER A 18 -12.82 -8.26 24.17
C SER A 18 -11.29 -8.12 24.06
N CYS A 19 -10.51 -9.01 24.66
CA CYS A 19 -9.04 -8.99 24.59
C CYS A 19 -8.44 -10.13 23.75
N GLN A 20 -9.23 -10.74 22.87
CA GLN A 20 -8.62 -11.41 21.72
C GLN A 20 -8.30 -10.30 20.72
N SER A 21 -7.05 -9.82 20.74
CA SER A 21 -6.47 -9.24 19.55
C SER A 21 -6.58 -10.33 18.50
N VAL A 22 -7.61 -10.22 17.66
CA VAL A 22 -7.76 -11.07 16.50
C VAL A 22 -6.50 -10.80 15.71
N GLN A 23 -5.50 -11.67 15.83
CA GLN A 23 -4.50 -11.83 14.80
C GLN A 23 -5.30 -12.39 13.64
N VAL A 24 -5.95 -11.49 12.91
CA VAL A 24 -6.42 -11.76 11.57
C VAL A 24 -5.12 -11.99 10.83
N ASN A 25 -4.71 -13.25 10.69
CA ASN A 25 -3.95 -13.62 9.51
C ASN A 25 -4.92 -13.38 8.36
N ASP A 26 -4.97 -12.13 7.93
CA ASP A 26 -5.87 -11.68 6.90
C ASP A 26 -5.28 -12.23 5.61
N SER A 27 -5.98 -13.17 4.99
CA SER A 27 -5.75 -13.53 3.59
C SER A 27 -5.87 -12.30 2.67
N SER A 28 -6.27 -11.14 3.23
CA SER A 28 -6.28 -9.87 2.55
C SER A 28 -4.90 -9.19 2.41
N HIS A 29 -3.90 -9.49 3.23
CA HIS A 29 -2.63 -8.76 3.19
C HIS A 29 -1.84 -9.17 1.94
N ILE A 30 -1.51 -8.19 1.11
CA ILE A 30 -0.72 -8.37 -0.11
C ILE A 30 0.72 -7.97 0.19
N THR A 31 1.65 -8.86 -0.13
CA THR A 31 3.08 -8.58 -0.03
C THR A 31 3.60 -7.92 -1.30
N GLU A 32 4.67 -7.14 -1.14
CA GLU A 32 5.42 -6.54 -2.24
C GLU A 32 5.90 -7.59 -3.25
N VAL A 33 6.33 -8.77 -2.77
CA VAL A 33 6.74 -9.90 -3.62
C VAL A 33 5.59 -10.41 -4.50
N GLU A 34 4.37 -10.48 -3.97
CA GLU A 34 3.18 -10.86 -4.75
C GLU A 34 2.87 -9.82 -5.83
N VAL A 35 3.01 -8.54 -5.51
CA VAL A 35 2.85 -7.43 -6.46
C VAL A 35 3.86 -7.55 -7.60
N VAL A 36 5.15 -7.68 -7.28
CA VAL A 36 6.21 -7.82 -8.30
C VAL A 36 5.98 -9.05 -9.17
N THR A 37 5.60 -10.18 -8.57
CA THR A 37 5.31 -11.43 -9.29
C THR A 37 4.13 -11.25 -10.24
N ALA A 38 3.05 -10.60 -9.79
CA ALA A 38 1.87 -10.35 -10.62
C ALA A 38 2.17 -9.40 -11.78
N LEU A 39 2.97 -8.36 -11.54
CA LEU A 39 3.43 -7.41 -12.55
C LEU A 39 4.28 -8.11 -13.61
N GLN A 40 5.29 -8.88 -13.21
CA GLN A 40 6.16 -9.61 -14.13
C GLN A 40 5.38 -10.64 -14.97
N LYS A 41 4.41 -11.35 -14.37
CA LYS A 41 3.53 -12.28 -15.09
C LYS A 41 2.69 -11.59 -16.18
N ASN A 42 2.38 -10.31 -16.00
CA ASN A 42 1.64 -9.49 -16.96
C ASN A 42 2.56 -8.68 -17.90
N GLY A 43 3.86 -8.99 -17.95
CA GLY A 43 4.82 -8.36 -18.86
C GLY A 43 5.38 -7.02 -18.38
N VAL A 44 5.11 -6.64 -17.12
CA VAL A 44 5.70 -5.46 -16.47
C VAL A 44 6.98 -5.88 -15.78
N ASN A 45 8.10 -5.77 -16.50
CA ASN A 45 9.41 -6.21 -16.01
C ASN A 45 10.02 -5.17 -15.08
N LEU A 46 9.94 -5.43 -13.77
CA LEU A 46 10.61 -4.64 -12.74
C LEU A 46 12.02 -5.17 -12.46
N VAL A 47 12.96 -4.25 -12.25
CA VAL A 47 14.32 -4.54 -11.77
C VAL A 47 14.54 -3.77 -10.48
N GLU A 48 14.99 -4.41 -9.39
CA GLU A 48 15.28 -3.71 -8.14
C GLU A 48 16.36 -2.65 -8.37
N ALA A 49 16.14 -1.43 -7.88
CA ALA A 49 17.01 -0.30 -8.12
C ALA A 49 17.01 0.66 -6.92
N GLU A 50 18.12 1.38 -6.74
CA GLU A 50 18.22 2.47 -5.77
C GLU A 50 18.19 3.80 -6.53
N PHE A 51 17.27 4.69 -6.15
CA PHE A 51 17.18 6.02 -6.74
C PHE A 51 17.70 7.09 -5.78
N PRO A 52 18.19 8.23 -6.29
CA PRO A 52 18.40 9.41 -5.47
C PRO A 52 17.14 9.75 -4.68
N GLN A 53 17.33 10.32 -3.49
CA GLN A 53 16.22 10.65 -2.60
C GLN A 53 15.18 11.52 -3.33
N SER A 54 13.99 10.97 -3.51
CA SER A 54 12.83 11.63 -4.10
C SER A 54 11.69 11.65 -3.10
N VAL A 55 10.72 12.56 -3.30
CA VAL A 55 9.55 12.61 -2.43
C VAL A 55 8.68 11.34 -2.55
N PHE A 56 8.63 10.73 -3.74
CA PHE A 56 7.94 9.46 -3.99
C PHE A 56 8.62 8.25 -3.33
N GLY A 57 9.95 8.29 -3.17
CA GLY A 57 10.73 7.27 -2.47
C GLY A 57 10.89 7.52 -0.97
N SER A 58 10.28 8.60 -0.45
CA SER A 58 10.38 8.97 0.96
C SER A 58 9.43 8.13 1.82
N LYS A 59 9.78 8.00 3.10
CA LYS A 59 8.99 7.23 4.07
C LYS A 59 7.63 7.88 4.29
N LEU A 60 6.57 7.05 4.35
CA LEU A 60 5.20 7.45 4.68
C LEU A 60 4.71 6.57 5.83
N ARG A 61 4.14 7.13 6.89
CA ARG A 61 3.63 6.38 8.07
C ARG A 61 4.65 5.40 8.66
N ASN A 62 5.93 5.76 8.60
CA ASN A 62 7.07 4.90 8.98
C ASN A 62 7.39 3.72 8.05
N VAL A 63 6.72 3.59 6.91
CA VAL A 63 6.99 2.60 5.86
C VAL A 63 7.94 3.19 4.81
N LYS A 64 9.07 2.52 4.57
CA LYS A 64 9.98 2.85 3.45
C LYS A 64 9.56 2.02 2.24
N PRO A 65 9.42 2.59 1.04
CA PRO A 65 9.09 1.79 -0.12
C PRO A 65 10.26 0.92 -0.56
N ARG A 66 9.94 -0.17 -1.24
CA ARG A 66 10.88 -0.84 -2.16
C ARG A 66 10.89 -0.12 -3.49
N ALA A 67 12.07 -0.02 -4.07
CA ALA A 67 12.31 0.76 -5.27
C ALA A 67 12.73 -0.16 -6.42
N TYR A 68 12.10 0.09 -7.56
CA TYR A 68 12.25 -0.66 -8.79
C TYR A 68 12.41 0.29 -9.97
N GLU A 69 13.05 -0.17 -11.01
CA GLU A 69 13.06 0.46 -12.32
C GLU A 69 12.09 -0.26 -13.25
N LEU A 70 11.23 0.52 -13.92
CA LEU A 70 10.38 0.08 -15.01
C LEU A 70 10.66 0.95 -16.24
N SER A 71 11.35 0.40 -17.23
CA SER A 71 11.72 1.14 -18.46
C SER A 71 12.46 2.44 -18.14
N GLU A 72 13.54 2.36 -17.35
CA GLU A 72 14.38 3.50 -16.92
C GLU A 72 13.67 4.55 -16.05
N LYS A 73 12.45 4.25 -15.58
CA LYS A 73 11.63 5.15 -14.76
C LYS A 73 11.43 4.59 -13.35
N PRO A 74 11.48 5.45 -12.31
CA PRO A 74 11.29 5.01 -10.93
C PRO A 74 9.90 4.43 -10.66
N PHE A 75 9.86 3.32 -9.93
CA PHE A 75 8.67 2.60 -9.53
C PHE A 75 8.80 2.24 -8.04
N PHE A 76 7.98 2.85 -7.19
CA PHE A 76 8.04 2.67 -5.73
C PHE A 76 6.84 1.86 -5.26
N ILE A 77 7.06 0.82 -4.46
CA ILE A 77 6.03 -0.02 -3.86
C ILE A 77 6.09 0.14 -2.34
N PHE A 78 5.02 0.64 -1.75
CA PHE A 78 4.82 0.65 -0.31
C PHE A 78 3.92 -0.52 0.08
N GLU A 79 4.41 -1.32 1.02
CA GLU A 79 3.64 -2.36 1.70
C GLU A 79 3.32 -1.86 3.11
N PHE A 80 2.08 -1.43 3.31
CA PHE A 80 1.58 -1.05 4.63
C PHE A 80 1.06 -2.28 5.38
N GLU A 81 0.87 -2.16 6.69
CA GLU A 81 0.25 -3.24 7.48
C GLU A 81 -1.21 -3.47 7.07
N THR A 82 -1.93 -2.39 6.77
CA THR A 82 -3.37 -2.39 6.47
C THR A 82 -3.73 -1.36 5.40
N GLU A 83 -4.91 -1.51 4.80
CA GLU A 83 -5.49 -0.52 3.89
C GLU A 83 -5.70 0.86 4.55
N ILE A 84 -6.11 0.90 5.82
CA ILE A 84 -6.28 2.15 6.55
C ILE A 84 -4.94 2.90 6.70
N GLU A 85 -3.83 2.18 6.94
CA GLU A 85 -2.52 2.83 6.99
C GLU A 85 -2.02 3.24 5.59
N ARG A 86 -2.40 2.54 4.52
CA ARG A 86 -2.17 2.98 3.12
C ARG A 86 -2.86 4.33 2.88
N GLU A 87 -4.14 4.45 3.24
CA GLU A 87 -4.93 5.68 3.09
C GLU A 87 -4.29 6.86 3.83
N LYS A 88 -3.91 6.65 5.10
CA LYS A 88 -3.18 7.67 5.87
C LYS A 88 -1.81 8.00 5.28
N GLY A 89 -1.16 7.04 4.61
CA GLY A 89 0.09 7.26 3.88
C GLY A 89 -0.11 8.20 2.69
N ILE A 90 -1.23 8.08 1.98
CA ILE A 90 -1.59 8.99 0.88
C ILE A 90 -1.90 10.38 1.43
N GLU A 91 -2.65 10.48 2.52
CA GLU A 91 -2.93 11.75 3.20
C GLU A 91 -1.62 12.47 3.58
N GLU A 92 -0.70 11.75 4.23
CA GLU A 92 0.63 12.27 4.59
C GLU A 92 1.44 12.69 3.35
N PHE A 93 1.39 11.93 2.26
CA PHE A 93 2.06 12.30 1.01
C PHE A 93 1.48 13.61 0.45
N VAL A 94 0.16 13.75 0.40
CA VAL A 94 -0.52 14.97 -0.10
C VAL A 94 -0.18 16.17 0.78
N GLU A 95 -0.20 16.02 2.09
CA GLU A 95 0.17 17.09 3.03
C GLU A 95 1.62 17.53 2.85
N ASN A 96 2.55 16.57 2.76
CA ASN A 96 3.97 16.83 2.59
C ASN A 96 4.31 17.43 1.22
N THR A 97 3.47 17.20 0.21
CA THR A 97 3.72 17.66 -1.17
C THR A 97 2.84 18.81 -1.63
N ALA A 98 1.94 19.32 -0.78
CA ALA A 98 0.94 20.33 -1.14
C ALA A 98 1.51 21.62 -1.78
N THR A 99 2.74 21.99 -1.41
CA THR A 99 3.42 23.20 -1.94
C THR A 99 4.56 22.88 -2.91
N MET A 100 4.73 21.61 -3.29
CA MET A 100 5.82 21.16 -4.15
C MET A 100 5.37 21.12 -5.61
N GLU A 101 6.27 21.50 -6.52
CA GLU A 101 6.10 21.23 -7.94
C GLU A 101 6.54 19.79 -8.21
N LEU A 102 5.56 18.88 -8.36
CA LEU A 102 5.81 17.47 -8.57
C LEU A 102 5.91 17.14 -10.05
N VAL A 103 6.84 16.24 -10.39
CA VAL A 103 6.86 15.58 -11.70
C VAL A 103 5.67 14.64 -11.85
N SER A 104 5.27 14.37 -13.10
CA SER A 104 4.16 13.48 -13.42
C SER A 104 4.42 12.05 -12.92
N ALA A 105 3.51 11.55 -12.09
CA ALA A 105 3.50 10.16 -11.62
C ALA A 105 2.08 9.58 -11.64
N SER A 106 1.99 8.28 -11.87
CA SER A 106 0.75 7.54 -11.73
C SER A 106 0.73 6.83 -10.39
N THR A 107 -0.43 6.88 -9.74
CA THR A 107 -0.67 6.24 -8.45
C THR A 107 -1.58 5.05 -8.64
N PHE A 108 -1.20 3.90 -8.06
CA PHE A 108 -2.02 2.70 -8.04
C PHE A 108 -2.16 2.18 -6.62
N GLU A 109 -3.33 1.65 -6.30
CA GLU A 109 -3.67 1.20 -4.96
C GLU A 109 -4.37 -0.16 -5.02
N LYS A 110 -4.02 -1.05 -4.09
CA LYS A 110 -4.72 -2.32 -3.86
C LYS A 110 -4.52 -2.73 -2.41
N ARG A 111 -5.58 -2.69 -1.60
CA ARG A 111 -5.56 -3.06 -0.16
C ARG A 111 -4.43 -2.36 0.61
N ASN A 112 -3.43 -3.06 1.11
CA ASN A 112 -2.33 -2.45 1.86
C ASN A 112 -1.18 -1.94 0.96
N ILE A 113 -1.30 -2.03 -0.37
CA ILE A 113 -0.28 -1.62 -1.33
C ILE A 113 -0.59 -0.23 -1.91
N LEU A 114 0.43 0.62 -1.94
CA LEU A 114 0.48 1.87 -2.70
C LEU A 114 1.66 1.84 -3.65
N ILE A 115 1.45 2.26 -4.90
CA ILE A 115 2.48 2.30 -5.93
C ILE A 115 2.55 3.71 -6.50
N PHE A 116 3.76 4.24 -6.62
CA PHE A 116 4.05 5.41 -7.46
C PHE A 116 4.92 5.01 -8.65
N TYR A 117 4.41 5.22 -9.86
CA TYR A 117 5.17 5.10 -11.11
C TYR A 117 5.50 6.48 -11.66
N VAL A 118 6.76 6.91 -11.54
CA VAL A 118 7.21 8.25 -11.90
C VAL A 118 7.65 8.26 -13.36
N HIS A 119 6.74 8.61 -14.25
CA HIS A 119 6.93 8.48 -15.71
C HIS A 119 7.22 9.80 -16.41
N GLU A 120 7.17 10.95 -15.71
CA GLU A 120 7.53 12.28 -16.25
C GLU A 120 6.89 12.54 -17.62
N LEU A 121 5.58 12.22 -17.75
CA LEU A 121 4.91 12.35 -19.04
C LEU A 121 5.02 13.78 -19.52
N ASP A 122 5.52 13.91 -20.74
CA ASP A 122 5.48 15.15 -21.50
C ASP A 122 4.02 15.52 -21.77
N ILE A 123 3.73 16.82 -21.89
CA ILE A 123 2.38 17.41 -21.97
C ILE A 123 1.58 16.88 -23.19
N ASN A 124 2.26 16.14 -24.09
CA ASN A 124 1.71 15.60 -25.34
C ASN A 124 1.50 14.07 -25.34
N SER A 125 1.65 13.38 -24.20
CA SER A 125 1.38 11.93 -24.17
C SER A 125 -0.10 11.63 -23.90
N ASP A 126 -0.74 10.93 -24.84
CA ASP A 126 -2.16 10.55 -24.75
C ASP A 126 -2.43 9.39 -23.77
N SER A 127 -1.38 8.75 -23.21
CA SER A 127 -1.54 7.64 -22.27
C SER A 127 -0.34 7.46 -21.35
N VAL A 128 -0.60 6.91 -20.17
CA VAL A 128 0.43 6.46 -19.22
C VAL A 128 0.97 5.10 -19.67
N PRO A 129 2.29 4.94 -19.86
CA PRO A 129 2.89 3.65 -20.17
C PRO A 129 2.55 2.59 -19.10
N PHE A 130 2.29 1.35 -19.54
CA PHE A 130 2.01 0.20 -18.68
C PHE A 130 0.77 0.31 -17.78
N GLU A 131 -0.05 1.37 -17.87
CA GLU A 131 -1.16 1.58 -16.94
C GLU A 131 -2.14 0.41 -16.95
N LYS A 132 -2.49 -0.10 -18.13
CA LYS A 132 -3.45 -1.21 -18.28
C LYS A 132 -2.87 -2.50 -17.72
N GLU A 133 -1.60 -2.76 -17.98
CA GLU A 133 -0.87 -3.93 -17.53
C GLU A 133 -0.71 -3.93 -16.00
N ILE A 134 -0.37 -2.78 -15.42
CA ILE A 134 -0.28 -2.59 -13.96
C ILE A 134 -1.64 -2.82 -13.30
N ARG A 135 -2.71 -2.18 -13.79
CA ARG A 135 -4.06 -2.36 -13.24
C ARG A 135 -4.51 -3.81 -13.31
N LYS A 136 -4.35 -4.43 -14.49
CA LYS A 136 -4.68 -5.84 -14.68
C LYS A 136 -3.88 -6.74 -13.72
N ALA A 137 -2.59 -6.48 -13.54
CA ALA A 137 -1.77 -7.25 -12.62
C ALA A 137 -2.27 -7.17 -11.17
N LEU A 138 -2.64 -5.96 -10.71
CA LEU A 138 -3.19 -5.76 -9.36
C LEU A 138 -4.58 -6.40 -9.20
N ASP A 139 -5.41 -6.39 -10.24
CA ASP A 139 -6.71 -7.05 -10.25
C ASP A 139 -6.59 -8.58 -10.23
N ASP A 140 -5.54 -9.13 -10.86
CA ASP A 140 -5.26 -10.57 -10.87
C ASP A 140 -4.72 -11.11 -9.52
N ILE A 141 -4.29 -10.23 -8.60
CA ILE A 141 -3.90 -10.65 -7.25
C ILE A 141 -5.17 -11.08 -6.52
N SER A 142 -5.31 -12.39 -6.38
CA SER A 142 -6.49 -13.05 -5.83
C SER A 142 -6.81 -12.53 -4.43
N GLU A 143 -8.07 -12.17 -4.24
CA GLU A 143 -8.64 -11.85 -2.95
C GLU A 143 -8.90 -13.17 -2.21
N GLY A 144 -7.94 -13.61 -1.40
CA GLY A 144 -8.05 -14.87 -0.65
C GLY A 144 -9.21 -14.91 0.33
#